data_AF-A0A0K2RI81-F1
#
_entry.id   AF-A0A0K2RI81-F1
#
_cell.length_a   1.000
_cell.length_b   1.000
_cell.length_c   1.000
_cell.angle_alpha   90.00
_cell.angle_beta   90.00
_cell.angle_gamma   90.00
#
_symmetry.space_group_name_H-M   'P 1'
#
loop_
_entity.id
_entity.type
_entity.pdbx_description
1 polymer ?
#
loop_
_entity_poly.entity_id
_entity_poly.type
_entity_poly.pdbx_seq_one_letter_code
_entity_poly.pdbx_strand_id
1 'polypeptide(L)'
;MPSFQTKLKITGLKPGNPPESVMAAALEALETRHHVESNQLDIVGGVAQISLRFLVEPRDYPGENSEARASAAMMRDAVERVALTGNLYVLRRKRGKWSPV
;
A
#
# COMPACT_ATOMS: atom_id res chain seq x y z
N MET A 1 17.20 -5.43 3.21
CA MET A 1 16.22 -4.33 3.28
C MET A 1 14.96 -4.82 3.99
N PRO A 2 14.42 -4.07 4.97
CA PRO A 2 13.15 -4.41 5.60
C PRO A 2 12.01 -4.39 4.57
N SER A 3 11.23 -5.48 4.54
CA SER A 3 10.10 -5.63 3.64
C SER A 3 8.81 -5.26 4.37
N PHE A 4 8.02 -4.41 3.74
CA PHE A 4 6.72 -3.93 4.22
C PHE A 4 5.63 -4.28 3.23
N GLN A 5 4.40 -4.41 3.73
CA GLN A 5 3.21 -4.61 2.92
C GLN A 5 2.14 -3.60 3.33
N THR A 6 1.59 -2.88 2.35
CA THR A 6 0.34 -2.13 2.52
C THR A 6 -0.84 -3.02 2.14
N LYS A 7 -1.98 -2.81 2.81
CA LYS A 7 -3.28 -3.33 2.38
C LYS A 7 -4.29 -2.20 2.45
N LEU A 8 -4.89 -1.86 1.32
CA LEU A 8 -5.84 -0.76 1.22
C LEU A 8 -7.16 -1.27 0.66
N LYS A 9 -8.25 -1.10 1.43
CA LYS A 9 -9.60 -1.39 0.94
C LYS A 9 -10.05 -0.31 -0.04
N ILE A 10 -10.73 -0.75 -1.10
CA ILE A 10 -11.34 0.07 -2.14
C ILE A 10 -12.84 -0.14 -2.06
N THR A 11 -13.58 0.91 -1.74
CA THR A 11 -15.03 0.86 -1.45
C THR A 11 -15.88 1.39 -2.60
N GLY A 12 -15.26 2.03 -3.59
CA GLY A 12 -15.91 2.49 -4.81
C GLY A 12 -14.92 3.16 -5.75
N LEU A 13 -15.30 3.34 -7.01
CA LEU A 13 -14.53 4.13 -7.98
C LEU A 13 -15.11 5.53 -8.09
N LYS A 14 -14.26 6.53 -8.31
CA LYS A 14 -14.73 7.87 -8.65
C LYS A 14 -15.17 7.92 -10.12
N PRO A 15 -16.14 8.77 -10.48
CA PRO A 15 -16.62 8.88 -11.86
C PRO A 15 -15.48 9.09 -12.86
N GLY A 16 -15.57 8.43 -14.02
CA GLY A 16 -14.61 8.56 -15.11
C GLY A 16 -13.27 7.84 -14.90
N ASN A 17 -13.06 7.15 -13.78
CA ASN A 17 -11.83 6.40 -13.51
C ASN A 17 -12.08 4.89 -13.69
N PRO A 18 -11.29 4.20 -14.52
CA PRO A 18 -11.42 2.77 -14.67
C PRO A 18 -10.74 2.02 -13.49
N PRO A 19 -11.14 0.77 -13.20
CA PRO A 19 -10.61 0.02 -12.05
C PRO A 19 -9.07 -0.09 -12.01
N GLU A 20 -8.42 -0.26 -13.16
CA GLU A 20 -6.97 -0.39 -13.28
C GLU A 20 -6.20 0.85 -12.81
N SER A 21 -6.83 2.04 -12.84
CA SER A 21 -6.22 3.28 -12.37
C SER A 21 -5.91 3.24 -10.87
N VAL A 22 -6.63 2.41 -10.09
CA VAL A 22 -6.38 2.24 -8.65
C VAL A 22 -5.00 1.65 -8.40
N MET A 23 -4.65 0.56 -9.10
CA MET A 23 -3.35 -0.07 -8.93
C MET A 23 -2.23 0.80 -9.52
N ALA A 24 -2.49 1.43 -10.68
CA ALA A 24 -1.53 2.35 -11.30
C ALA A 24 -1.16 3.51 -10.36
N ALA A 25 -2.14 4.17 -9.75
CA ALA A 25 -1.92 5.27 -8.81
C ALA A 25 -1.16 4.81 -7.55
N ALA A 26 -1.45 3.62 -7.04
CA ALA A 26 -0.76 3.07 -5.88
C ALA A 26 0.71 2.75 -6.17
N LEU A 27 0.98 2.14 -7.34
CA LEU A 27 2.33 1.83 -7.80
C LEU A 27 3.13 3.10 -8.02
N GLU A 28 2.60 4.05 -8.81
CA GLU A 28 3.27 5.32 -9.09
C GLU A 28 3.68 6.03 -7.80
N ALA A 29 2.77 6.11 -6.82
CA ALA A 29 3.05 6.76 -5.55
C ALA A 29 4.16 6.06 -4.75
N LEU A 30 4.13 4.72 -4.62
CA LEU A 30 5.15 3.99 -3.86
C LEU A 30 6.50 3.95 -4.59
N GLU A 31 6.51 3.77 -5.90
CA GLU A 31 7.72 3.68 -6.72
C GLU A 31 8.52 4.98 -6.76
N THR A 32 7.91 6.12 -6.40
CA THR A 32 8.64 7.39 -6.22
C THR A 32 9.67 7.34 -5.08
N ARG A 33 9.53 6.41 -4.13
CA ARG A 33 10.37 6.33 -2.93
C ARG A 33 10.97 4.96 -2.69
N HIS A 34 10.27 3.90 -3.07
CA HIS A 34 10.59 2.53 -2.68
C HIS A 34 10.52 1.59 -3.86
N HIS A 35 11.35 0.56 -3.83
CA HIS A 35 11.21 -0.54 -4.78
C HIS A 35 9.99 -1.40 -4.38
N VAL A 36 9.00 -1.48 -5.26
CA VAL A 36 7.84 -2.36 -5.12
C VAL A 36 8.18 -3.74 -5.68
N GLU A 37 8.12 -4.77 -4.84
CA GLU A 37 8.46 -6.14 -5.21
C GLU A 37 7.25 -6.95 -5.70
N SER A 38 6.04 -6.58 -5.29
CA SER A 38 4.82 -7.27 -5.71
C SER A 38 3.60 -6.40 -5.48
N ASN A 39 2.60 -6.53 -6.34
CA ASN A 39 1.28 -5.94 -6.19
C ASN A 39 0.21 -7.00 -6.46
N GLN A 40 -0.93 -6.89 -5.79
CA GLN A 40 -2.03 -7.84 -5.88
C GLN A 40 -3.37 -7.14 -5.63
N LEU A 41 -4.41 -7.54 -6.36
CA LEU A 41 -5.79 -7.16 -6.11
C LEU A 41 -6.56 -8.39 -5.63
N ASP A 42 -7.22 -8.27 -4.49
CA ASP A 42 -8.00 -9.33 -3.85
C ASP A 42 -9.41 -8.85 -3.52
N ILE A 43 -10.35 -9.79 -3.32
CA ILE A 43 -11.65 -9.52 -2.69
C ILE A 43 -11.65 -10.15 -1.30
N VAL A 44 -11.76 -9.35 -0.25
CA VAL A 44 -11.73 -9.79 1.14
C VAL A 44 -13.03 -9.39 1.83
N GLY A 45 -13.84 -10.38 2.22
CA GLY A 45 -15.13 -10.13 2.85
C GLY A 45 -16.09 -9.31 1.96
N GLY A 46 -16.04 -9.54 0.65
CA GLY A 46 -16.87 -8.82 -0.34
C GLY A 46 -16.36 -7.43 -0.72
N VAL A 47 -15.22 -6.98 -0.20
CA VAL A 47 -14.64 -5.65 -0.50
C VAL A 47 -13.33 -5.82 -1.26
N ALA A 48 -13.14 -5.05 -2.33
CA ALA A 48 -11.90 -5.03 -3.07
C ALA A 48 -10.75 -4.48 -2.20
N GLN A 49 -9.57 -5.07 -2.31
CA GLN A 49 -8.40 -4.69 -1.55
C GLN A 49 -7.16 -4.80 -2.43
N ILE A 50 -6.38 -3.73 -2.51
CA ILE A 50 -5.04 -3.78 -3.10
C ILE A 50 -4.01 -4.08 -2.00
N SER A 51 -3.03 -4.91 -2.33
CA SER A 51 -1.90 -5.26 -1.47
C SER A 51 -0.61 -5.01 -2.22
N LEU A 52 0.28 -4.16 -1.68
CA LEU A 52 1.58 -3.87 -2.30
C LEU A 52 2.70 -4.17 -1.33
N ARG A 53 3.76 -4.84 -1.80
CA ARG A 53 4.96 -5.14 -1.03
C ARG A 53 6.11 -4.28 -1.52
N PHE A 54 6.80 -3.62 -0.61
CA PHE A 54 7.89 -2.71 -0.94
C PHE A 54 9.03 -2.80 0.07
N LEU A 55 10.22 -2.40 -0.36
CA LEU A 55 11.43 -2.38 0.45
C LEU A 55 11.72 -0.95 0.90
N VAL A 56 11.94 -0.78 2.20
CA VAL A 56 12.40 0.49 2.78
C VAL A 56 13.91 0.41 2.96
N GLU A 57 14.61 1.53 2.74
CA GLU A 57 16.05 1.61 3.00
C GLU A 57 16.35 1.32 4.48
N PRO A 58 17.34 0.45 4.80
CA PRO A 58 17.66 0.13 6.18
C PRO A 58 18.05 1.36 7.00
N ARG A 59 17.44 1.49 8.19
CA ARG A 59 17.76 2.52 9.17
C ARG A 59 17.45 2.00 10.58
N ASP A 60 17.26 2.89 11.54
CA ASP A 60 16.76 2.50 12.85
C ASP A 60 15.33 1.94 12.79
N TYR A 61 15.03 0.94 13.61
CA TYR A 61 13.73 0.24 13.57
C TYR A 61 12.50 1.18 13.63
N PRO A 62 12.44 2.19 14.53
CA PRO A 62 11.34 3.15 14.55
C PRO A 62 11.25 3.96 13.27
N GLY A 63 12.40 4.36 12.73
CA GLY A 63 12.49 5.14 11.52
C GLY A 63 12.05 4.39 10.26
N GLU A 64 12.40 3.11 10.13
CA GLU A 64 11.91 2.25 9.03
C GLU A 64 10.38 2.14 9.07
N ASN A 65 9.81 1.96 10.26
CA ASN A 65 8.37 1.86 10.44
C ASN A 65 7.67 3.20 10.14
N SER A 66 8.25 4.32 10.57
CA SER A 66 7.73 5.66 10.28
C SER A 66 7.72 5.94 8.77
N GLU A 67 8.80 5.59 8.07
CA GLU A 67 8.91 5.76 6.61
C GLU A 67 7.88 4.90 5.86
N ALA A 68 7.71 3.65 6.28
CA ALA A 68 6.70 2.76 5.71
C ALA A 68 5.28 3.31 5.89
N ARG A 69 4.94 3.84 7.09
CA ARG A 69 3.63 4.45 7.33
C ARG A 69 3.41 5.72 6.51
N ALA A 70 4.41 6.59 6.43
CA ALA A 70 4.35 7.82 5.64
C ALA A 70 4.14 7.51 4.15
N SER A 71 4.85 6.52 3.62
CA SER A 71 4.75 6.12 2.22
C SER A 71 3.41 5.44 1.92
N ALA A 72 2.89 4.63 2.85
CA ALA A 72 1.56 4.05 2.74
C ALA A 72 0.44 5.10 2.77
N ALA A 73 0.58 6.15 3.59
CA ALA A 73 -0.35 7.27 3.62
C ALA A 73 -0.34 8.03 2.28
N MET A 74 0.84 8.34 1.75
CA MET A 74 0.99 8.99 0.44
C MET A 74 0.38 8.15 -0.71
N MET A 75 0.59 6.82 -0.67
CA MET A 75 -0.05 5.89 -1.61
C MET A 75 -1.57 5.96 -1.52
N ARG A 76 -2.14 5.96 -0.32
CA ARG A 76 -3.59 6.10 -0.13
C ARG A 76 -4.07 7.44 -0.70
N ASP A 77 -3.40 8.55 -0.41
CA ASP A 77 -3.80 9.88 -0.89
C ASP A 77 -3.78 9.95 -2.43
N ALA A 78 -2.85 9.25 -3.09
CA ALA A 78 -2.83 9.13 -4.55
C ALA A 78 -4.02 8.31 -5.08
N VAL A 79 -4.30 7.15 -4.47
CA VAL A 79 -5.44 6.28 -4.82
C VAL A 79 -6.78 7.01 -4.60
N GLU A 80 -6.88 7.82 -3.56
CA GLU A 80 -8.08 8.61 -3.25
C GLU A 80 -8.41 9.63 -4.35
N ARG A 81 -7.52 9.92 -5.29
CA ARG A 81 -7.85 10.76 -6.46
C ARG A 81 -8.75 10.04 -7.46
N VAL A 82 -8.68 8.70 -7.52
CA VAL A 82 -9.38 7.88 -8.52
C VAL A 82 -10.45 6.95 -7.91
N ALA A 83 -10.40 6.71 -6.59
CA ALA A 83 -11.30 5.81 -5.90
C ALA A 83 -11.68 6.28 -4.49
N LEU A 84 -12.72 5.68 -3.93
CA LEU A 84 -13.04 5.74 -2.51
C LEU A 84 -12.31 4.61 -1.78
N THR A 85 -11.68 4.95 -0.67
CA THR A 85 -10.84 4.04 0.12
C THR A 85 -11.51 3.71 1.45
N GLY A 86 -11.04 2.63 2.06
CA GLY A 86 -11.37 2.26 3.44
C GLY A 86 -10.10 2.13 4.28
N ASN A 87 -10.10 1.15 5.18
CA ASN A 87 -8.96 0.92 6.07
C ASN A 87 -7.66 0.67 5.30
N LEU A 88 -6.59 1.29 5.80
CA LEU A 88 -5.21 1.08 5.40
C LEU A 88 -4.48 0.34 6.52
N TYR A 89 -3.83 -0.77 6.19
CA TYR A 89 -2.91 -1.48 7.09
C TYR A 89 -1.50 -1.41 6.55
N VAL A 90 -0.54 -1.21 7.45
CA VAL A 90 0.90 -1.29 7.16
C VAL A 90 1.47 -2.43 7.99
N LEU A 91 2.10 -3.38 7.32
CA LEU A 91 2.63 -4.59 7.91
C LEU A 91 4.13 -4.67 7.64
N ARG A 92 4.89 -5.17 8.61
CA ARG A 92 6.31 -5.49 8.44
C ARG A 92 6.53 -6.99 8.42
N ARG A 93 7.42 -7.45 7.55
CA ARG A 93 7.85 -8.85 7.51
C ARG A 93 8.91 -9.10 8.57
N LYS A 94 8.66 -10.03 9.49
CA LYS A 94 9.61 -10.49 10.52
C LYS A 94 9.59 -12.01 10.58
N ARG A 95 10.73 -12.65 10.30
CA ARG A 95 10.89 -14.13 10.33
C ARG A 95 9.77 -14.86 9.56
N GLY A 96 9.47 -14.39 8.35
CA GLY A 96 8.42 -14.97 7.49
C GLY A 96 6.98 -14.57 7.83
N LYS A 97 6.73 -13.89 8.95
CA LYS A 97 5.39 -13.45 9.38
C LYS A 97 5.18 -11.97 9.10
N TRP A 98 3.93 -11.58 8.86
CA TRP A 98 3.52 -10.18 8.74
C TRP A 98 2.91 -9.72 10.07
N SER A 99 3.33 -8.55 10.55
CA SER A 99 2.79 -7.95 11.78
C SER A 99 2.54 -6.46 11.56
N PRO A 100 1.45 -5.89 12.10
CA PRO A 100 1.21 -4.46 12.04
C PRO A 100 2.40 -3.67 12.59
N VAL A 101 2.69 -2.53 11.97
CA VAL A 101 3.64 -1.56 12.49
C VAL A 101 2.95 -0.36 13.07
#